data_AF-A0A966MVF9-F1
#
_entry.id   AF-A0A966MVF9-F1
#
_cell.length_a   1.000
_cell.length_b   1.000
_cell.length_c   1.000
_cell.angle_alpha   90.00
_cell.angle_beta   90.00
_cell.angle_gamma   90.00
#
_symmetry.space_group_name_H-M   'P 1'
#
loop_
_entity.id
_entity.type
_entity.pdbx_description
1 polymer ?
#
loop_
_entity_poly.entity_id
_entity_poly.type
_entity_poly.pdbx_seq_one_letter_code
_entity_poly.pdbx_strand_id
1 'polypeptide(L)'
;MEICLHFLAEAWVLRQVSKLGESSITFVMDLCHDDGRTVAVATMVVVCVTVDGFGKRPLPRVVREALAPFVCTPEQARARLE
;
A
#
# COMPACT_ATOMS: atom_id res chain seq x y z
N MET A 1 9.63 15.75 10.34
CA MET A 1 8.61 14.80 10.83
C MET A 1 9.11 13.41 10.50
N GLU A 2 10.07 12.92 11.30
CA GLU A 2 10.46 11.52 11.29
C GLU A 2 9.32 10.73 11.93
N ILE A 3 8.72 9.82 11.19
CA ILE A 3 7.86 8.80 11.79
C ILE A 3 8.83 7.82 12.45
N CYS A 4 9.12 8.06 13.74
CA CYS A 4 9.86 7.13 14.58
C CYS A 4 9.06 5.82 14.73
N LEU A 5 9.23 4.88 13.80
CA LEU A 5 8.82 3.49 13.99
C LEU A 5 9.95 2.76 14.74
N HIS A 6 10.05 2.99 16.04
CA HIS A 6 10.74 2.07 16.94
C HIS A 6 9.80 0.87 17.23
N PHE A 7 9.63 0.00 16.24
CA PHE A 7 9.17 -1.39 16.43
C PHE A 7 10.28 -2.29 15.89
N LEU A 8 11.26 -2.59 16.75
CA LEU A 8 12.54 -3.20 16.37
C LEU A 8 12.45 -4.67 15.92
N ALA A 9 11.25 -5.24 15.74
CA ALA A 9 11.07 -6.65 15.38
C ALA A 9 9.96 -6.93 14.35
N GLU A 10 9.28 -5.88 13.86
CA GLU A 10 8.12 -6.04 12.99
C GLU A 10 8.20 -5.07 11.80
N ALA A 11 8.15 -5.60 10.58
CA ALA A 11 8.25 -4.85 9.34
C ALA A 11 6.96 -4.94 8.53
N TRP A 12 6.51 -3.80 8.00
CA TRP A 12 5.41 -3.74 7.04
C TRP A 12 5.93 -4.05 5.64
N VAL A 13 5.45 -5.13 5.05
CA VAL A 13 5.78 -5.57 3.69
C VAL A 13 4.58 -5.33 2.79
N LEU A 14 4.80 -4.68 1.64
CA LEU A 14 3.74 -4.51 0.65
C LEU A 14 3.43 -5.87 0.00
N ARG A 15 2.25 -6.44 0.31
CA ARG A 15 1.80 -7.69 -0.31
C ARG A 15 1.30 -7.44 -1.73
N GLN A 16 0.46 -6.42 -1.94
CA GLN A 16 -0.10 -6.09 -3.25
C GLN A 16 -0.65 -4.67 -3.32
N VAL A 17 -0.69 -4.13 -4.54
CA VAL A 17 -1.53 -2.98 -4.88
C VAL A 17 -2.87 -3.53 -5.36
N SER A 18 -3.92 -3.41 -4.56
CA SER A 18 -5.23 -3.99 -4.90
C SER A 18 -6.07 -3.08 -5.79
N LYS A 19 -5.84 -1.77 -5.73
CA LYS A 19 -6.55 -0.80 -6.57
C LYS A 19 -5.67 0.41 -6.86
N LEU A 20 -5.59 0.79 -8.13
CA LEU A 20 -5.00 2.04 -8.57
C LEU A 20 -6.10 2.90 -9.19
N GLY A 21 -6.57 3.88 -8.42
CA GLY A 21 -7.56 4.85 -8.87
C GLY A 21 -6.89 6.09 -9.49
N GLU A 22 -7.70 7.07 -9.87
CA GLU A 22 -7.19 8.33 -10.42
C GLU A 22 -6.46 9.16 -9.35
N SER A 23 -6.93 9.09 -8.11
CA SER A 23 -6.55 9.97 -6.98
C SER A 23 -6.27 9.21 -5.70
N SER A 24 -6.37 7.87 -5.71
CA SER A 24 -6.12 7.04 -4.54
C SER A 24 -5.51 5.70 -4.93
N ILE A 25 -4.80 5.11 -3.99
CA ILE A 25 -4.18 3.79 -4.12
C ILE A 25 -4.64 2.95 -2.92
N THR A 26 -4.99 1.71 -3.16
CA THR A 26 -5.26 0.74 -2.10
C THR A 26 -4.14 -0.29 -2.07
N PHE A 27 -3.52 -0.42 -0.90
CA PHE A 27 -2.49 -1.40 -0.60
C PHE A 27 -3.04 -2.47 0.34
N VAL A 28 -2.60 -3.70 0.14
CA VAL A 28 -2.67 -4.74 1.17
C VAL A 28 -1.24 -4.96 1.65
N MET A 29 -1.02 -4.87 2.95
CA MET A 29 0.28 -4.96 3.58
C MET A 29 0.26 -6.02 4.66
N ASP A 30 1.38 -6.72 4.78
CA ASP A 30 1.62 -7.69 5.85
C ASP A 30 2.50 -7.05 6.90
N LEU A 31 2.12 -7.19 8.17
CA LEU A 31 3.05 -7.00 9.26
C LEU A 31 3.75 -8.33 9.50
N CYS A 32 5.05 -8.38 9.27
CA CYS A 32 5.85 -9.57 9.46
C CYS A 32 6.76 -9.39 10.66
N HIS A 33 6.87 -10.42 11.50
CA HIS A 33 7.93 -10.52 12.49
C HIS A 33 9.27 -10.81 11.78
N ASP A 34 10.40 -10.52 12.43
CA ASP A 34 11.76 -10.81 11.92
C ASP A 34 12.00 -12.23 11.41
N ASP A 35 11.25 -13.23 11.90
CA ASP A 35 11.33 -14.63 11.42
C ASP A 35 10.60 -14.86 10.09
N GLY A 36 10.04 -13.80 9.50
CA GLY A 36 9.28 -13.82 8.25
C GLY A 36 7.81 -14.19 8.43
N ARG A 37 7.34 -14.49 9.65
CA ARG A 37 5.95 -14.84 9.91
C ARG A 37 5.07 -13.59 9.85
N THR A 38 4.03 -13.63 9.01
CA THR A 38 2.96 -12.62 9.04
C THR A 38 2.18 -12.71 10.37
N VAL A 39 2.17 -11.62 11.14
CA VAL A 39 1.43 -11.49 12.40
C VAL A 39 0.14 -10.68 12.25
N ALA A 40 0.05 -9.83 11.21
CA ALA A 40 -1.16 -9.10 10.88
C ALA A 40 -1.21 -8.77 9.38
N VAL A 41 -2.41 -8.48 8.89
CA VAL A 41 -2.65 -7.97 7.53
C VAL A 41 -3.46 -6.68 7.63
N ALA A 42 -3.05 -5.65 6.91
CA ALA A 42 -3.74 -4.37 6.84
C ALA A 42 -4.13 -4.03 5.40
N THR A 43 -5.31 -3.44 5.22
CA THR A 43 -5.69 -2.77 3.98
C THR A 43 -5.61 -1.27 4.19
N MET A 44 -4.75 -0.60 3.42
CA MET A 44 -4.52 0.84 3.53
C MET A 44 -4.99 1.54 2.25
N VAL A 45 -5.77 2.62 2.41
CA VAL A 45 -6.15 3.49 1.30
C VAL A 45 -5.40 4.80 1.44
N VAL A 46 -4.55 5.12 0.46
CA VAL A 46 -3.80 6.38 0.39
C VAL A 46 -4.46 7.28 -0.65
N VAL A 47 -4.80 8.51 -0.27
CA VAL A 47 -5.42 9.50 -1.14
C VAL A 47 -4.43 10.61 -1.46
N CYS A 48 -4.30 10.96 -2.74
CA CYS A 48 -3.47 12.08 -3.16
C CYS A 48 -4.23 13.38 -2.90
N VAL A 49 -3.60 14.25 -2.11
CA VAL A 49 -4.17 15.53 -1.66
C VAL A 49 -3.16 16.64 -1.88
N THR A 50 -3.64 17.88 -1.96
CA THR A 50 -2.80 19.07 -1.84
C THR A 50 -2.35 19.21 -0.39
N VAL A 51 -1.11 19.68 -0.19
CA VAL A 51 -0.57 19.91 1.17
C VAL A 51 -1.36 21.02 1.86
N ASP A 52 -1.75 22.03 1.10
CA ASP A 52 -2.66 23.07 1.57
C ASP A 52 -4.11 22.59 1.47
N GLY A 53 -4.84 22.63 2.58
CA GLY A 53 -6.27 22.29 2.66
C GLY A 53 -6.66 20.83 2.42
N PHE A 54 -5.71 19.90 2.21
CA PHE A 54 -5.99 18.47 1.97
C PHE A 54 -7.00 18.21 0.84
N GLY A 55 -7.05 19.10 -0.16
CA GLY A 55 -7.92 18.98 -1.31
C GLY A 55 -7.53 17.78 -2.18
N LYS A 56 -8.50 16.91 -2.48
CA LYS A 56 -8.26 15.73 -3.31
C LYS A 56 -7.77 16.13 -4.71
N ARG A 57 -6.72 15.47 -5.18
CA ARG A 57 -6.15 15.70 -6.52
C ARG A 57 -5.81 14.38 -7.22
N PRO A 58 -5.65 14.39 -8.55
CA PRO A 58 -5.14 13.24 -9.26
C PRO A 58 -3.74 12.85 -8.78
N LEU A 59 -3.48 11.54 -8.75
CA LEU A 59 -2.15 11.00 -8.60
C LEU A 59 -1.26 11.53 -9.73
N PRO A 60 -0.01 11.93 -9.45
CA PRO A 60 0.95 12.26 -10.49
C PRO A 60 1.06 11.12 -11.50
N ARG A 61 1.16 11.46 -12.79
CA ARG A 61 1.21 10.45 -13.87
C ARG A 61 2.32 9.43 -13.65
N VAL A 62 3.51 9.90 -13.27
CA VAL A 62 4.68 9.06 -12.96
C VAL A 62 4.40 8.03 -11.86
N VAL A 63 3.61 8.38 -10.83
CA VAL A 63 3.24 7.46 -9.76
C VAL A 63 2.29 6.38 -10.28
N ARG A 64 1.31 6.76 -11.11
CA ARG A 64 0.39 5.78 -11.71
C ARG A 64 1.12 4.84 -12.66
N GLU A 65 1.99 5.37 -13.50
CA GLU A 65 2.78 4.58 -14.45
C GLU A 65 3.73 3.62 -13.72
N ALA A 66 4.39 4.07 -12.65
CA ALA A 66 5.28 3.23 -11.85
C ALA A 66 4.53 2.13 -11.09
N LEU A 67 3.32 2.40 -10.61
CA LEU A 67 2.54 1.43 -9.83
C LEU A 67 1.66 0.51 -10.68
N ALA A 68 1.35 0.88 -11.92
CA ALA A 68 0.50 0.10 -12.82
C ALA A 68 0.94 -1.38 -12.96
N PRO A 69 2.24 -1.72 -13.08
CA PRO A 69 2.68 -3.12 -13.16
C PRO A 69 2.44 -3.94 -11.89
N PHE A 70 2.27 -3.28 -10.75
CA PHE A 70 2.12 -3.94 -9.44
C PHE A 70 0.65 -4.10 -9.02
N VAL A 71 -0.30 -3.62 -9.84
CA VAL A 71 -1.73 -3.78 -9.58
C VAL A 71 -2.10 -5.24 -9.77
N CYS A 72 -2.51 -5.89 -8.68
CA CYS A 72 -3.00 -7.26 -8.74
C CYS A 72 -4.41 -7.28 -9.33
N THR A 73 -4.66 -8.22 -10.23
CA THR A 73 -6.03 -8.54 -10.62
C THR A 73 -6.76 -9.23 -9.46
N PRO A 74 -8.10 -9.19 -9.43
CA PRO A 74 -8.86 -9.94 -8.43
C PRO A 74 -8.52 -11.44 -8.40
N GLU A 75 -8.23 -12.07 -9.55
CA GLU A 75 -7.81 -13.47 -9.61
C GLU A 75 -6.44 -13.67 -8.94
N GLN A 76 -5.46 -12.81 -9.24
CA GLN A 76 -4.13 -12.87 -8.62
C GLN A 76 -4.19 -12.63 -7.10
N ALA A 77 -5.10 -11.77 -6.64
CA ALA A 77 -5.31 -11.52 -5.23
C ALA A 77 -5.86 -12.76 -4.50
N ARG A 78 -6.80 -13.49 -5.12
CA ARG A 78 -7.38 -14.72 -4.57
C ARG A 78 -6.36 -15.86 -4.49
N ALA A 79 -5.56 -16.05 -5.53
CA ALA A 79 -4.52 -17.08 -5.56
C ALA A 79 -3.41 -16.90 -4.50
N ARG A 80 -3.35 -15.75 -3.82
CA ARG A 80 -2.41 -15.47 -2.71
C ARG A 80 -3.02 -15.71 -1.32
N LEU A 81 -4.29 -16.12 -1.27
CA LEU A 81 -5.01 -16.48 -0.05
C LEU A 81 -5.13 -18.00 0.14
N GLU A 82 -4.82 -18.78 -0.89
CA GLU A 82 -4.74 -20.25 -0.90
C GLU A 82 -3.29 -20.71 -0.67
#